data_AF-A0A815VGU7-F1
#
_entry.id   AF-A0A815VGU7-F1
#
_cell.length_a   1.000
_cell.length_b   1.000
_cell.length_c   1.000
_cell.angle_alpha   90.00
_cell.angle_beta   90.00
_cell.angle_gamma   90.00
#
_symmetry.space_group_name_H-M   'P 1'
#
loop_
_entity.id
_entity.type
_entity.pdbx_description
1 polymer ?
#
loop_
_entity_poly.entity_id
_entity_poly.type
_entity_poly.pdbx_seq_one_letter_code
_entity_poly.pdbx_strand_id
1 'polypeptide(L)'
;MSTLCSYEGVAGNGALMRLAPVPLFFYRSPADAVRHAGNSALLTHGDKRASDACRYYSALIAGALLGYSKDELLDKQFYIDRCKEGWFGGSEERVLDPEIQNIVDGSFKDKKGGYVDGIRGKGYIVSALEAALWAFCYDNNCFRTGVLQAVNLGDDTDTTAAIYGQLAGACYGINALPPEWLEKVYAREFIEGLSQWLAYEGKEWYTRQKTNNGLQNASLDSYSQLEPTEMNEV
;
A
#
# COMPACT_ATOMS: atom_id res chain seq x y z
N MET A 1 -7.98 10.08 23.32
CA MET A 1 -9.02 9.05 23.08
C MET A 1 -9.42 9.14 21.62
N SER A 2 -8.87 8.29 20.75
CA SER A 2 -9.35 8.16 19.38
C SER A 2 -10.67 7.40 19.41
N THR A 3 -11.73 8.02 18.91
CA THR A 3 -13.01 7.35 18.67
C THR A 3 -12.79 6.33 17.56
N LEU A 4 -12.56 5.06 17.92
CA LEU A 4 -12.43 3.98 16.94
C LEU A 4 -13.84 3.63 16.45
N CYS A 5 -14.11 3.81 15.15
CA CYS A 5 -15.43 3.61 14.54
C CYS A 5 -15.85 2.14 14.40
N SER A 6 -15.08 1.17 14.92
CA SER A 6 -15.47 -0.24 14.94
C SER A 6 -14.83 -0.98 16.12
N TYR A 7 -15.52 -2.01 16.62
CA TYR A 7 -15.03 -2.90 17.68
C TYR A 7 -14.13 -4.00 17.10
N GLU A 8 -13.27 -4.59 17.95
CA GLU A 8 -12.49 -5.78 17.61
C GLU A 8 -13.40 -6.88 17.04
N GLY A 9 -13.07 -7.40 15.85
CA GLY A 9 -13.85 -8.45 15.18
C GLY A 9 -14.70 -7.97 14.00
N VAL A 10 -14.83 -6.66 13.75
CA VAL A 10 -15.44 -6.11 12.52
C VAL A 10 -14.36 -5.52 11.63
N ALA A 11 -13.60 -6.40 10.98
CA ALA A 11 -12.57 -6.00 10.03
C ALA A 11 -13.13 -6.01 8.59
N GLY A 12 -14.04 -5.07 8.31
CA GLY A 12 -14.53 -4.85 6.95
C GLY A 12 -13.39 -4.50 5.99
N ASN A 13 -13.49 -4.93 4.73
CA ASN A 13 -12.49 -4.68 3.69
C ASN A 13 -12.51 -3.23 3.13
N GLY A 14 -13.41 -2.38 3.62
CA GLY A 14 -13.63 -1.03 3.11
C GLY A 14 -12.45 -0.07 3.28
N ALA A 15 -11.46 -0.40 4.12
CA ALA A 15 -10.19 0.33 4.17
C ALA A 15 -9.34 0.09 2.91
N LEU A 16 -9.26 -1.15 2.42
CA LEU A 16 -8.50 -1.51 1.22
C LEU A 16 -9.17 -1.02 -0.08
N MET A 17 -10.50 -1.00 -0.13
CA MET A 17 -11.23 -0.60 -1.35
C MET A 17 -10.91 0.83 -1.82
N ARG A 18 -10.40 1.68 -0.92
CA ARG A 18 -10.12 3.10 -1.16
C ARG A 18 -8.66 3.49 -0.94
N LEU A 19 -7.75 2.52 -0.89
CA LEU A 19 -6.38 2.75 -0.42
C LEU A 19 -5.52 3.53 -1.41
N ALA A 20 -5.62 3.23 -2.70
CA ALA A 20 -4.70 3.66 -3.78
C ALA A 20 -4.23 5.13 -3.75
N PRO A 21 -5.07 6.14 -3.45
CA PRO A 21 -4.62 7.53 -3.41
C PRO A 21 -3.43 7.77 -2.47
N VAL A 22 -3.34 7.01 -1.37
CA VAL A 22 -2.26 7.18 -0.37
C VAL A 22 -0.89 6.75 -0.94
N PRO A 23 -0.67 5.50 -1.38
CA PRO A 23 0.61 5.12 -1.96
C PRO A 23 0.91 5.88 -3.26
N LEU A 24 -0.10 6.24 -4.08
CA LEU A 24 0.14 7.08 -5.28
C LEU A 24 0.76 8.44 -4.94
N PHE A 25 0.33 9.07 -3.84
CA PHE A 25 0.90 10.33 -3.39
C PHE A 25 2.30 10.12 -2.75
N PHE A 26 2.44 9.12 -1.89
CA PHE A 26 3.61 8.98 -1.02
C PHE A 26 4.69 8.01 -1.51
N TYR A 27 4.56 7.32 -2.66
CA TYR A 27 5.48 6.23 -3.03
C TYR A 27 6.98 6.61 -3.08
N ARG A 28 7.32 7.90 -3.25
CA ARG A 28 8.71 8.41 -3.18
C ARG A 28 9.27 8.46 -1.76
N SER A 29 8.40 8.38 -0.75
CA SER A 29 8.72 8.15 0.66
C SER A 29 7.91 6.94 1.16
N PRO A 30 8.37 5.69 0.89
CA PRO A 30 7.59 4.49 1.19
C PRO A 30 7.20 4.34 2.66
N ALA A 31 8.05 4.78 3.60
CA ALA A 31 7.71 4.79 5.01
C ALA A 31 6.48 5.66 5.31
N ASP A 32 6.35 6.82 4.66
CA ASP A 32 5.17 7.67 4.77
C ASP A 32 3.96 7.03 4.08
N ALA A 33 4.14 6.36 2.94
CA ALA A 33 3.06 5.64 2.26
C ALA A 33 2.46 4.54 3.14
N VAL A 34 3.31 3.73 3.80
CA VAL A 34 2.89 2.67 4.73
C VAL A 34 2.22 3.27 5.96
N ARG A 35 2.84 4.28 6.59
CA ARG A 35 2.31 4.93 7.80
C ARG A 35 0.96 5.60 7.55
N HIS A 36 0.84 6.39 6.49
CA HIS A 36 -0.42 7.07 6.15
C HIS A 36 -1.52 6.10 5.71
N ALA A 37 -1.16 4.97 5.10
CA ALA A 37 -2.12 3.92 4.76
C ALA A 37 -2.76 3.32 6.02
N GLY A 38 -1.94 2.93 7.01
CA GLY A 38 -2.44 2.45 8.29
C GLY A 38 -3.33 3.47 9.00
N ASN A 39 -2.89 4.74 9.05
CA ASN A 39 -3.67 5.82 9.66
C ASN A 39 -5.02 6.06 8.96
N SER A 40 -5.08 5.99 7.63
CA SER A 40 -6.32 6.15 6.86
C SER A 40 -7.33 5.04 7.12
N ALA A 41 -6.86 3.81 7.39
CA ALA A 41 -7.72 2.70 7.79
C ALA A 41 -8.39 2.96 9.15
N LEU A 42 -7.59 3.39 10.14
CA LEU A 42 -8.03 3.59 11.53
C LEU A 42 -9.14 4.66 11.70
N LEU A 43 -9.30 5.57 10.73
CA LEU A 43 -10.37 6.56 10.74
C LEU A 43 -11.76 5.93 10.71
N THR A 44 -11.93 4.78 10.07
CA THR A 44 -13.23 4.11 9.95
C THR A 44 -13.22 2.63 10.35
N HIS A 45 -12.05 2.00 10.42
CA HIS A 45 -11.85 0.59 10.73
C HIS A 45 -10.77 0.47 11.82
N GLY A 46 -11.19 0.38 13.08
CA GLY A 46 -10.29 0.36 14.24
C GLY A 46 -9.56 -0.97 14.49
N ASP A 47 -9.86 -2.02 13.71
CA ASP A 47 -9.25 -3.35 13.86
C ASP A 47 -7.81 -3.36 13.32
N LYS A 48 -6.88 -3.97 14.08
CA LYS A 48 -5.45 -4.05 13.71
C LYS A 48 -5.24 -4.71 12.35
N ARG A 49 -6.05 -5.71 12.00
CA ARG A 49 -5.97 -6.37 10.68
C ARG A 49 -6.26 -5.39 9.56
N ALA A 50 -7.13 -4.41 9.77
CA ALA A 50 -7.45 -3.43 8.74
C ALA A 50 -6.29 -2.45 8.51
N SER A 51 -5.67 -1.95 9.58
CA SER A 51 -4.51 -1.07 9.45
C SER A 51 -3.31 -1.82 8.88
N ASP A 52 -3.02 -3.03 9.33
CA ASP A 52 -1.90 -3.84 8.84
C ASP A 52 -2.08 -4.32 7.41
N ALA A 53 -3.30 -4.71 7.01
CA ALA A 53 -3.61 -4.99 5.61
C ALA A 53 -3.33 -3.77 4.72
N CYS A 54 -3.76 -2.57 5.15
CA CYS A 54 -3.51 -1.35 4.39
C CYS A 54 -2.01 -0.98 4.35
N ARG A 55 -1.29 -1.17 5.45
CA ARG A 55 0.17 -0.96 5.53
C ARG A 55 0.90 -1.86 4.55
N TYR A 56 0.62 -3.16 4.60
CA TYR A 56 1.24 -4.14 3.70
C TYR A 56 0.87 -3.87 2.23
N TYR A 57 -0.41 -3.67 1.94
CA TYR A 57 -0.87 -3.43 0.57
C TYR A 57 -0.34 -2.12 -0.01
N SER A 58 -0.19 -1.08 0.82
CA SER A 58 0.47 0.19 0.44
C SER A 58 1.93 -0.02 0.08
N ALA A 59 2.66 -0.88 0.80
CA ALA A 59 4.04 -1.23 0.47
C ALA A 59 4.14 -1.94 -0.90
N LEU A 60 3.20 -2.83 -1.22
CA LEU A 60 3.15 -3.49 -2.53
C LEU A 60 2.90 -2.49 -3.66
N ILE A 61 1.93 -1.58 -3.51
CA ILE A 61 1.65 -0.54 -4.51
C ILE A 61 2.84 0.42 -4.66
N ALA A 62 3.44 0.85 -3.55
CA ALA A 62 4.63 1.70 -3.59
C ALA A 62 5.81 0.98 -4.27
N GLY A 63 6.02 -0.31 -3.99
CA GLY A 63 7.02 -1.14 -4.66
C GLY A 63 6.77 -1.23 -6.17
N ALA A 64 5.53 -1.49 -6.60
CA ALA A 64 5.17 -1.51 -8.02
C ALA A 64 5.51 -0.17 -8.71
N LEU A 65 5.16 0.97 -8.08
CA LEU A 65 5.46 2.30 -8.60
C LEU A 65 6.95 2.65 -8.59
N LEU A 66 7.76 1.97 -7.76
CA LEU A 66 9.21 2.06 -7.74
C LEU A 66 9.89 1.09 -8.73
N GLY A 67 9.12 0.26 -9.44
CA GLY A 67 9.62 -0.61 -10.50
C GLY A 67 10.02 -2.02 -10.06
N TYR A 68 9.64 -2.45 -8.84
CA TYR A 68 9.80 -3.85 -8.45
C TYR A 68 8.92 -4.75 -9.31
N SER A 69 9.46 -5.90 -9.71
CA SER A 69 8.73 -6.89 -10.50
C SER A 69 7.63 -7.56 -9.67
N LYS A 70 6.63 -8.12 -10.36
CA LYS A 70 5.56 -8.89 -9.73
C LYS A 70 6.09 -10.04 -8.87
N ASP A 71 7.11 -10.75 -9.33
CA ASP A 71 7.70 -11.87 -8.58
C ASP A 71 8.37 -11.38 -7.30
N GLU A 72 9.09 -10.26 -7.34
CA GLU A 72 9.65 -9.64 -6.14
C GLU A 72 8.56 -9.20 -5.17
N LEU A 73 7.50 -8.52 -5.65
CA LEU A 73 6.40 -8.06 -4.81
C LEU A 73 5.65 -9.19 -4.10
N LEU A 74 5.54 -10.35 -4.75
CA LEU A 74 4.87 -11.53 -4.19
C LEU A 74 5.79 -12.40 -3.33
N ASP A 75 7.09 -12.10 -3.26
CA ASP A 75 8.03 -12.81 -2.39
C ASP A 75 8.01 -12.21 -0.97
N LYS A 76 7.94 -13.05 0.06
CA LYS A 76 7.99 -12.61 1.46
C LYS A 76 9.27 -11.82 1.80
N GLN A 77 10.34 -12.06 1.05
CA GLN A 77 11.61 -11.36 1.18
C GLN A 77 11.46 -9.86 0.92
N PHE A 78 10.52 -9.46 0.04
CA PHE A 78 10.19 -8.05 -0.15
C PHE A 78 9.80 -7.41 1.17
N TYR A 79 8.81 -7.94 1.88
CA TYR A 79 8.39 -7.40 3.18
C TYR A 79 9.54 -7.37 4.18
N ILE A 80 10.32 -8.46 4.29
CA ILE A 80 11.45 -8.55 5.22
C ILE A 80 12.48 -7.44 4.97
N ASP A 81 12.83 -7.19 3.71
CA ASP A 81 13.82 -6.17 3.37
C ASP A 81 13.27 -4.76 3.56
N ARG A 82 11.99 -4.53 3.21
CA ARG A 82 11.32 -3.26 3.47
C ARG A 82 11.22 -2.95 4.97
N CYS A 83 11.08 -3.96 5.82
CA CYS A 83 11.18 -3.78 7.27
C CYS A 83 12.59 -3.36 7.73
N LYS A 84 13.66 -3.89 7.13
CA LYS A 84 15.05 -3.47 7.44
C LYS A 84 15.34 -2.05 6.96
N GLU A 85 14.74 -1.66 5.84
CA GLU A 85 14.81 -0.30 5.29
C GLU A 85 13.92 0.72 6.02
N GLY A 86 13.18 0.29 7.04
CA GLY A 86 12.36 1.18 7.88
C GLY A 86 11.03 1.59 7.26
N TRP A 87 10.54 0.93 6.20
CA TRP A 87 9.24 1.26 5.60
C TRP A 87 8.08 1.04 6.59
N PHE A 88 8.24 0.09 7.52
CA PHE A 88 7.23 -0.28 8.49
C PHE A 88 7.47 0.30 9.89
N GLY A 89 8.37 1.28 10.01
CA GLY A 89 8.69 1.92 11.28
C GLY A 89 9.59 1.07 12.19
N GLY A 90 9.44 1.25 13.50
CA GLY A 90 10.27 0.61 14.53
C GLY A 90 10.05 -0.90 14.70
N SER A 91 10.80 -1.53 15.62
CA SER A 91 10.77 -2.98 15.84
C SER A 91 9.41 -3.53 16.27
N GLU A 92 8.62 -2.74 17.01
CA GLU A 92 7.26 -3.11 17.43
C GLU A 92 6.23 -2.82 16.33
N GLU A 93 6.32 -1.64 15.69
CA GLU A 93 5.38 -1.22 14.65
C GLU A 93 5.40 -2.16 13.45
N ARG A 94 6.56 -2.72 13.09
CA ARG A 94 6.66 -3.65 11.96
C ARG A 94 5.92 -4.97 12.17
N VAL A 95 5.57 -5.35 13.40
CA VAL A 95 4.88 -6.63 13.68
C VAL A 95 3.43 -6.56 13.21
N LEU A 96 3.13 -7.29 12.14
CA LEU A 96 1.77 -7.40 11.59
C LEU A 96 0.91 -8.35 12.43
N ASP A 97 -0.40 -8.19 12.34
CA ASP A 97 -1.35 -9.19 12.80
C ASP A 97 -1.06 -10.58 12.18
N PRO A 98 -1.17 -11.69 12.93
CA PRO A 98 -0.84 -13.02 12.43
C PRO A 98 -1.59 -13.43 11.15
N GLU A 99 -2.84 -13.00 10.97
CA GLU A 99 -3.60 -13.32 9.76
C GLU A 99 -3.06 -12.57 8.53
N ILE A 100 -2.56 -11.35 8.71
CA ILE A 100 -1.89 -10.60 7.65
C ILE A 100 -0.49 -11.16 7.40
N GLN A 101 0.23 -11.57 8.45
CA GLN A 101 1.53 -12.22 8.30
C GLN A 101 1.42 -13.51 7.48
N ASN A 102 0.37 -14.31 7.67
CA ASN A 102 0.12 -15.50 6.86
C ASN A 102 -0.04 -15.18 5.36
N ILE A 103 -0.64 -14.04 5.02
CA ILE A 103 -0.72 -13.55 3.63
C ILE A 103 0.66 -13.17 3.12
N VAL A 104 1.47 -12.46 3.90
CA VAL A 104 2.87 -12.13 3.56
C VAL A 104 3.68 -13.39 3.28
N ASP A 105 3.46 -14.45 4.06
CA ASP A 105 4.12 -15.74 3.90
C ASP A 105 3.63 -16.52 2.67
N GLY A 106 2.64 -16.00 1.94
CA GLY A 106 2.21 -16.51 0.65
C GLY A 106 1.03 -17.47 0.70
N SER A 107 0.16 -17.39 1.72
CA SER A 107 -1.01 -18.28 1.88
C SER A 107 -1.93 -18.38 0.66
N PHE A 108 -1.93 -17.36 -0.21
CA PHE A 108 -2.68 -17.34 -1.47
C PHE A 108 -2.05 -18.21 -2.57
N LYS A 109 -0.74 -18.49 -2.55
CA LYS A 109 -0.05 -19.15 -3.67
C LYS A 109 -0.51 -20.59 -3.88
N ASP A 110 -0.78 -21.33 -2.81
CA ASP A 110 -1.10 -22.77 -2.91
C ASP A 110 -2.61 -23.06 -3.00
N LYS A 111 -3.45 -22.02 -3.02
CA LYS A 111 -4.91 -22.18 -3.00
C LYS A 111 -5.51 -22.22 -4.40
N LYS A 112 -6.54 -23.06 -4.56
CA LYS A 112 -7.44 -23.00 -5.72
C LYS A 112 -8.48 -21.89 -5.52
N GLY A 113 -8.98 -21.30 -6.60
CA GLY A 113 -10.15 -20.42 -6.53
C GLY A 113 -11.44 -21.23 -6.40
N GLY A 114 -12.48 -20.62 -5.82
CA GLY A 114 -13.85 -21.16 -5.84
C GLY A 114 -14.39 -21.62 -4.48
N TYR A 115 -15.61 -22.17 -4.50
CA TYR A 115 -16.41 -22.45 -3.28
C TYR A 115 -15.96 -23.69 -2.49
N VAL A 116 -15.24 -24.62 -3.12
CA VAL A 116 -14.80 -25.87 -2.50
C VAL A 116 -13.34 -25.74 -2.11
N ASP A 117 -13.09 -25.53 -0.81
CA ASP A 117 -11.76 -25.36 -0.21
C ASP A 117 -10.88 -24.30 -0.86
N GLY A 118 -11.50 -23.32 -1.53
CA GLY A 118 -10.85 -22.30 -2.31
C GLY A 118 -10.98 -20.88 -1.76
N ILE A 119 -10.28 -19.95 -2.40
CA ILE A 119 -10.35 -18.52 -2.11
C ILE A 119 -11.69 -17.94 -2.56
N ARG A 120 -12.22 -16.98 -1.79
CA ARG A 120 -13.49 -16.28 -2.04
C ARG A 120 -13.36 -14.78 -1.71
N GLY A 121 -14.05 -13.93 -2.46
CA GLY A 121 -14.09 -12.48 -2.21
C GLY A 121 -15.05 -12.16 -1.07
N LYS A 122 -14.62 -12.22 0.20
CA LYS A 122 -15.50 -11.94 1.35
C LYS A 122 -15.36 -10.50 1.82
N GLY A 123 -16.38 -9.99 2.53
CA GLY A 123 -16.36 -8.68 3.20
C GLY A 123 -15.31 -8.51 4.31
N TYR A 124 -14.62 -9.60 4.68
CA TYR A 124 -13.56 -9.62 5.68
C TYR A 124 -12.22 -9.25 5.05
N ILE A 125 -11.51 -8.29 5.63
CA ILE A 125 -10.33 -7.66 5.02
C ILE A 125 -9.20 -8.63 4.71
N VAL A 126 -8.94 -9.61 5.58
CA VAL A 126 -7.92 -10.65 5.37
C VAL A 126 -8.28 -11.49 4.14
N SER A 127 -9.53 -11.96 4.05
CA SER A 127 -10.00 -12.75 2.91
C SER A 127 -10.01 -11.95 1.61
N ALA A 128 -10.42 -10.67 1.64
CA ALA A 128 -10.43 -9.80 0.47
C ALA A 128 -9.01 -9.53 -0.06
N LEU A 129 -8.06 -9.27 0.84
CA LEU A 129 -6.65 -9.10 0.50
C LEU A 129 -6.05 -10.37 -0.10
N GLU A 130 -6.28 -11.52 0.56
CA GLU A 130 -5.81 -12.82 0.08
C GLU A 130 -6.39 -13.14 -1.31
N ALA A 131 -7.67 -12.84 -1.54
CA ALA A 131 -8.34 -13.05 -2.81
C ALA A 131 -7.79 -12.16 -3.94
N ALA A 132 -7.53 -10.88 -3.65
CA ALA A 132 -6.95 -9.97 -4.62
C ALA A 132 -5.51 -10.37 -4.99
N LEU A 133 -4.70 -10.79 -4.00
CA LEU A 133 -3.33 -11.25 -4.24
C LEU A 133 -3.29 -12.61 -4.97
N TRP A 134 -4.25 -13.49 -4.73
CA TRP A 134 -4.43 -14.70 -5.53
C TRP A 134 -4.69 -14.37 -6.99
N ALA A 135 -5.68 -13.49 -7.25
CA ALA A 135 -6.00 -13.08 -8.62
C ALA A 135 -4.79 -12.42 -9.28
N PHE A 136 -4.04 -11.59 -8.55
CA PHE A 136 -2.80 -10.99 -9.02
C PHE A 136 -1.72 -12.03 -9.31
N CYS A 137 -1.52 -13.02 -8.44
CA CYS A 137 -0.57 -14.11 -8.66
C CYS A 137 -0.87 -14.86 -9.97
N TYR A 138 -2.14 -15.18 -10.23
CA TYR A 138 -2.60 -16.03 -11.34
C TYR A 138 -3.10 -15.27 -12.58
N ASP A 139 -2.95 -13.95 -12.64
CA ASP A 139 -3.43 -13.13 -13.77
C ASP A 139 -2.66 -13.31 -15.09
N ASN A 140 -1.59 -14.12 -15.10
CA ASN A 140 -0.72 -14.33 -16.25
C ASN A 140 -0.18 -13.03 -16.87
N ASN A 141 0.14 -12.04 -16.02
CA ASN A 141 0.64 -10.72 -16.42
C ASN A 141 -0.34 -9.96 -17.32
N CYS A 142 -1.64 -10.22 -17.16
CA CYS A 142 -2.70 -9.64 -17.96
C CYS A 142 -3.81 -9.08 -17.06
N PHE A 143 -3.97 -7.76 -17.08
CA PHE A 143 -4.98 -7.07 -16.27
C PHE A 143 -6.38 -7.68 -16.43
N ARG A 144 -6.78 -7.93 -17.69
CA ARG A 144 -8.07 -8.52 -18.05
C ARG A 144 -8.28 -9.87 -17.37
N THR A 145 -7.27 -10.74 -17.47
CA THR A 145 -7.33 -12.09 -16.91
C THR A 145 -7.50 -12.04 -15.39
N GLY A 146 -6.70 -11.24 -14.69
CA GLY A 146 -6.77 -11.19 -13.23
C GLY A 146 -8.03 -10.51 -12.70
N VAL A 147 -8.53 -9.44 -13.33
CA VAL A 147 -9.77 -8.79 -12.83
C VAL A 147 -10.97 -9.71 -13.05
N LEU A 148 -11.02 -10.45 -14.16
CA LEU A 148 -12.08 -11.45 -14.37
C LEU A 148 -11.96 -12.59 -13.36
N GLN A 149 -10.75 -13.02 -13.01
CA GLN A 149 -10.56 -13.99 -11.93
C GLN A 149 -11.08 -13.44 -10.60
N ALA A 150 -10.70 -12.23 -10.22
CA ALA A 150 -11.15 -11.57 -8.99
C ALA A 150 -12.68 -11.49 -8.89
N VAL A 151 -13.35 -11.09 -9.97
CA VAL A 151 -14.83 -11.04 -10.04
C VAL A 151 -15.44 -12.44 -9.93
N ASN A 152 -14.86 -13.44 -10.60
CA ASN A 152 -15.43 -14.80 -10.62
C ASN A 152 -15.22 -15.58 -9.30
N LEU A 153 -14.51 -15.03 -8.30
CA LEU A 153 -14.44 -15.61 -6.95
C LEU A 153 -15.76 -15.50 -6.16
N GLY A 154 -16.70 -14.67 -6.63
CA GLY A 154 -18.03 -14.51 -6.03
C GLY A 154 -18.05 -13.74 -4.71
N ASP A 155 -19.25 -13.64 -4.11
CA ASP A 155 -19.58 -12.82 -2.94
C ASP A 155 -19.32 -11.32 -3.17
N ASP A 156 -18.34 -10.74 -2.50
CA ASP A 156 -17.91 -9.33 -2.54
C ASP A 156 -16.96 -9.08 -3.72
N THR A 157 -17.55 -9.24 -4.91
CA THR A 157 -16.84 -9.20 -6.19
C THR A 157 -16.34 -7.81 -6.56
N ASP A 158 -17.09 -6.76 -6.21
CA ASP A 158 -16.74 -5.37 -6.45
C ASP A 158 -15.51 -4.97 -5.63
N THR A 159 -15.47 -5.28 -4.34
CA THR A 159 -14.31 -4.94 -3.51
C THR A 159 -13.08 -5.75 -3.91
N THR A 160 -13.23 -7.05 -4.17
CA THR A 160 -12.09 -7.91 -4.55
C THR A 160 -11.46 -7.43 -5.87
N ALA A 161 -12.29 -7.11 -6.87
CA ALA A 161 -11.83 -6.57 -8.14
C ALA A 161 -11.20 -5.18 -7.99
N ALA A 162 -11.76 -4.32 -7.14
CA ALA A 162 -11.21 -3.00 -6.85
C ALA A 162 -9.85 -3.09 -6.13
N ILE A 163 -9.67 -4.01 -5.18
CA ILE A 163 -8.38 -4.23 -4.53
C ILE A 163 -7.37 -4.69 -5.57
N TYR A 164 -7.64 -5.79 -6.30
CA TYR A 164 -6.77 -6.29 -7.37
C TYR A 164 -6.38 -5.18 -8.36
N GLY A 165 -7.36 -4.39 -8.81
CA GLY A 165 -7.16 -3.35 -9.82
C GLY A 165 -6.16 -2.26 -9.40
N GLN A 166 -6.07 -1.97 -8.10
CA GLN A 166 -5.11 -0.98 -7.58
C GLN A 166 -3.66 -1.43 -7.78
N LEU A 167 -3.32 -2.67 -7.40
CA LEU A 167 -1.96 -3.19 -7.51
C LEU A 167 -1.62 -3.56 -8.96
N ALA A 168 -2.53 -4.24 -9.66
CA ALA A 168 -2.33 -4.60 -11.06
C ALA A 168 -2.20 -3.35 -11.95
N GLY A 169 -2.98 -2.30 -11.68
CA GLY A 169 -2.87 -1.02 -12.38
C GLY A 169 -1.53 -0.32 -12.13
N ALA A 170 -1.00 -0.38 -10.89
CA ALA A 170 0.32 0.14 -10.58
C ALA A 170 1.45 -0.65 -11.26
N CYS A 171 1.29 -1.97 -11.44
CA CYS A 171 2.30 -2.82 -12.08
C CYS A 171 2.28 -2.74 -13.61
N TYR A 172 1.10 -2.77 -14.22
CA TYR A 172 0.95 -2.87 -15.68
C TYR A 172 0.76 -1.52 -16.38
N GLY A 173 0.34 -0.50 -15.62
CA GLY A 173 0.06 0.83 -16.15
C GLY A 173 -1.22 0.92 -16.98
N ILE A 174 -1.61 2.16 -17.29
CA ILE A 174 -2.90 2.46 -17.95
C ILE A 174 -3.04 1.83 -19.35
N ASN A 175 -1.92 1.70 -20.08
CA ASN A 175 -1.92 1.16 -21.44
C ASN A 175 -2.20 -0.35 -21.50
N ALA A 176 -2.05 -1.06 -20.38
CA ALA A 176 -2.37 -2.48 -20.29
C ALA A 176 -3.86 -2.75 -19.99
N LEU A 177 -4.63 -1.70 -19.68
CA LEU A 177 -6.06 -1.82 -19.41
C LEU A 177 -6.85 -1.93 -20.72
N PRO A 178 -7.87 -2.81 -20.80
CA PRO A 178 -8.73 -2.91 -21.97
C PRO A 178 -9.40 -1.57 -22.34
N PRO A 179 -9.13 -0.99 -23.52
CA PRO A 179 -9.68 0.31 -23.91
C PRO A 179 -11.21 0.33 -23.89
N GLU A 180 -11.84 -0.76 -24.33
CA GLU A 180 -13.30 -0.88 -24.37
C GLU A 180 -13.94 -0.91 -22.97
N TRP A 181 -13.17 -1.23 -21.93
CA TRP A 181 -13.63 -1.13 -20.54
C TRP A 181 -13.43 0.28 -19.99
N LEU A 182 -12.30 0.90 -20.30
CA LEU A 182 -12.04 2.29 -19.89
C LEU A 182 -13.11 3.24 -20.41
N GLU A 183 -13.57 3.06 -21.65
CA GLU A 183 -14.67 3.85 -22.25
C GLU A 183 -16.01 3.74 -21.49
N LYS A 184 -16.19 2.72 -20.65
CA LYS A 184 -17.41 2.53 -19.86
C LYS A 184 -17.29 3.04 -18.42
N VAL A 185 -16.08 3.41 -17.98
CA VAL A 185 -15.86 3.90 -16.62
C VAL A 185 -16.50 5.27 -16.45
N TYR A 186 -17.44 5.36 -15.52
CA TYR A 186 -18.04 6.64 -15.14
C TYR A 186 -16.98 7.59 -14.58
N ALA A 187 -17.05 8.87 -14.97
CA ALA A 187 -16.12 9.92 -14.55
C ALA A 187 -14.62 9.62 -14.82
N ARG A 188 -14.32 8.86 -15.88
CA ARG A 188 -12.96 8.49 -16.28
C ARG A 188 -12.00 9.70 -16.31
N GLU A 189 -12.36 10.76 -17.03
CA GLU A 189 -11.51 11.96 -17.17
C GLU A 189 -11.18 12.60 -15.82
N PHE A 190 -12.14 12.61 -14.89
CA PHE A 190 -11.93 13.10 -13.54
C PHE A 190 -10.96 12.21 -12.75
N ILE A 191 -11.12 10.88 -12.84
CA ILE A 191 -10.23 9.93 -12.16
C ILE A 191 -8.80 10.04 -12.71
N GLU A 192 -8.64 10.14 -14.04
CA GLU A 192 -7.35 10.35 -14.69
C GLU A 192 -6.71 11.66 -14.23
N GLY A 193 -7.45 12.78 -14.28
CA GLY A 193 -6.97 14.08 -13.80
C GLY A 193 -6.57 14.07 -12.32
N LEU A 194 -7.38 13.44 -11.46
CA LEU A 194 -7.07 13.29 -10.04
C LEU A 194 -5.80 12.47 -9.81
N SER A 195 -5.62 11.38 -10.57
CA SER A 195 -4.42 10.54 -10.46
C SER A 195 -3.14 11.28 -10.85
N GLN A 196 -3.20 12.09 -11.92
CA GLN A 196 -2.08 12.92 -12.38
C GLN A 196 -1.75 14.01 -11.35
N TRP A 197 -2.78 14.66 -10.81
CA TRP A 197 -2.62 15.67 -9.76
C TRP A 197 -2.00 15.08 -8.49
N LEU A 198 -2.47 13.91 -8.02
CA LEU A 198 -1.88 13.21 -6.87
C LEU A 198 -0.40 12.89 -7.09
N ALA A 199 -0.04 12.39 -8.28
CA ALA A 199 1.34 12.07 -8.61
C ALA A 199 2.24 13.32 -8.66
N TYR A 200 1.71 14.45 -9.17
CA TYR A 200 2.39 15.74 -9.20
C TYR A 200 2.58 16.30 -7.78
N GLU A 201 1.50 16.45 -7.01
CA GLU A 201 1.58 17.00 -5.65
C GLU A 201 2.42 16.13 -4.71
N GLY A 202 2.38 14.81 -4.87
CA GLY A 202 3.24 13.88 -4.12
C GLY A 202 4.73 14.11 -4.41
N LYS A 203 5.09 14.42 -5.67
CA LYS A 203 6.46 14.79 -6.06
C LYS A 203 6.88 16.12 -5.42
N GLU A 204 6.02 17.12 -5.48
CA GLU A 204 6.29 18.44 -4.92
C GLU A 204 6.43 18.38 -3.39
N TRP A 205 5.55 17.63 -2.73
CA TRP A 205 5.63 17.34 -1.30
C TRP A 205 6.96 16.69 -0.94
N TYR A 206 7.38 15.65 -1.66
CA TYR A 206 8.63 14.95 -1.40
C TYR A 206 9.86 15.86 -1.57
N THR A 207 9.85 16.72 -2.59
CA THR A 207 10.90 17.69 -2.84
C THR A 207 11.03 18.68 -1.67
N ARG A 208 9.91 19.20 -1.18
CA ARG A 208 9.89 20.09 -0.01
C ARG A 208 10.45 19.43 1.25
N GLN A 209 10.11 18.16 1.51
CA GLN A 209 10.65 17.43 2.68
C GLN A 209 12.17 17.27 2.60
N LYS A 210 12.71 16.95 1.42
CA LYS A 210 14.17 16.86 1.22
C LYS A 210 14.87 18.19 1.46
N THR A 211 14.31 19.28 0.95
CA THR A 211 14.88 20.63 1.18
C THR A 211 14.85 20.99 2.65
N ASN A 212 13.75 20.74 3.36
CA ASN A 212 13.63 21.06 4.79
C ASN A 212 14.57 20.24 5.66
N ASN A 213 14.70 18.93 5.39
CA ASN A 213 15.64 18.07 6.11
C ASN A 213 17.10 18.43 5.78
N GLY A 214 17.40 18.82 4.54
CA GLY A 214 18.71 19.35 4.16
C GLY A 214 19.06 20.67 4.87
N LEU A 215 18.09 21.57 5.03
CA LEU A 215 18.23 22.80 5.80
C LEU A 215 18.40 22.53 7.31
N GLN A 216 17.68 21.55 7.88
CA GLN A 216 17.86 21.15 9.28
C GLN A 216 19.24 20.54 9.52
N ASN A 217 19.73 19.67 8.64
CA ASN A 217 21.07 19.09 8.77
C ASN A 217 22.16 20.15 8.61
N ALA A 218 22.01 21.10 7.67
CA ALA A 218 22.94 22.23 7.52
C ALA A 218 22.93 23.18 8.74
N SER A 219 21.77 23.34 9.40
CA SER A 219 21.69 24.13 10.64
C SER A 219 22.38 23.44 11.82
N LEU A 220 22.35 22.11 11.91
CA LEU A 220 23.04 21.33 12.94
C LEU A 220 24.57 21.36 12.76
N ASP A 221 25.07 21.38 11.52
CA ASP A 221 26.50 21.50 11.25
C ASP A 221 27.05 22.88 11.66
N SER A 222 26.22 23.95 11.59
CA SER A 222 26.61 25.30 11.99
C SER A 222 26.70 25.55 13.51
N TYR A 223 26.26 24.59 14.34
CA TYR A 223 26.38 24.64 15.80
C TYR A 223 27.54 23.80 16.36
N SER A 224 28.40 23.23 15.50
CA SER A 224 29.55 22.40 15.91
C SER A 224 30.91 23.11 15.87
N GLN A 225 30.96 24.43 15.64
CA GLN A 225 32.20 25.22 15.64
C GLN A 225 32.25 26.32 16.71
N LEU A 226 31.94 25.98 17.96
CA LEU A 226 32.38 26.77 19.11
C LEU A 226 33.39 25.94 19.90
N GLU A 227 34.66 26.05 19.49
CA GLU A 227 35.81 25.61 20.28
C GLU A 227 36.05 26.55 21.49
N PRO A 228 36.71 26.05 22.55
CA PRO A 228 36.65 26.64 23.89
C PRO A 228 37.67 27.77 24.10
N THR A 229 37.24 28.79 24.83
CA THR A 229 38.02 29.64 25.76
C THR A 229 39.53 29.83 25.50
N GLU A 230 39.91 31.05 25.12
CA GLU A 230 41.16 31.66 25.57
C GLU A 230 40.84 32.81 26.53
N MET A 231 40.79 32.48 27.83
CA MET A 231 41.32 33.37 28.85
C MET A 231 42.76 32.92 29.12
N ASN A 232 43.74 33.77 28.85
CA ASN A 232 44.83 34.07 29.78
C ASN A 232 45.85 35.07 29.17
N GLU A 233 45.99 36.18 29.88
CA GLU A 233 47.22 36.88 30.28
C GLU A 233 48.12 37.60 29.25
N VAL A 234 48.28 38.90 29.58
CA VAL A 234 49.27 39.94 29.21
C VAL A 234 49.02 40.73 27.93
#